data_AF-A0A959HQM8-F1
#
_entry.id   AF-A0A959HQM8-F1
#
_cell.length_a   1.000
_cell.length_b   1.000
_cell.length_c   1.000
_cell.angle_alpha   90.00
_cell.angle_beta   90.00
_cell.angle_gamma   90.00
#
_symmetry.space_group_name_H-M   'P 1'
#
loop_
_entity.id
_entity.type
_entity.pdbx_description
1 polymer ?
#
loop_
_entity_poly.entity_id
_entity_poly.type
_entity_poly.pdbx_seq_one_letter_code
_entity_poly.pdbx_strand_id
1 'polypeptide(L)' 'MYSYDGSSIEVYLGKVSGGQVVAKWLNPRTGEITSIGKYENSGSRIFKPTGPQGDGNDWVLILESVE' A
#
# COMPACT_ATOMS: atom_id res chain seq x y z
N MET A 1 6.97 0.95 2.18
CA MET A 1 6.84 1.44 3.57
C MET A 1 6.42 0.28 4.46
N TYR A 2 6.86 0.23 5.71
CA TYR A 2 6.64 -0.89 6.64
C TYR A 2 5.83 -0.40 7.84
N SER A 3 4.75 -1.10 8.19
CA SER A 3 3.92 -0.84 9.37
C SER A 3 3.69 -2.17 10.10
N TYR A 4 4.15 -2.26 11.35
CA TYR A 4 4.24 -3.49 12.16
C TYR A 4 2.95 -3.82 12.93
N ASP A 5 2.03 -2.88 13.08
CA ASP A 5 0.85 -3.01 13.96
C ASP A 5 -0.49 -2.97 13.20
N GLY A 6 -0.47 -2.92 11.86
CA GLY A 6 -1.68 -2.68 11.06
C GLY A 6 -2.19 -1.23 11.13
N SER A 7 -1.37 -0.28 11.62
CA SER A 7 -1.69 1.14 11.57
C SER A 7 -1.70 1.65 10.13
N SER A 8 -2.54 2.66 9.92
CA SER A 8 -2.79 3.25 8.60
C SER A 8 -1.52 3.89 8.06
N ILE A 9 -1.15 3.58 6.81
CA ILE A 9 0.03 4.17 6.16
C ILE A 9 -0.43 5.39 5.37
N GLU A 10 -0.07 6.58 5.83
CA GLU A 10 -0.21 7.79 5.01
C GLU A 10 0.94 7.87 4.00
N VAL A 11 0.58 7.98 2.73
CA VAL A 11 1.53 8.14 1.64
C VAL A 11 1.27 9.47 0.93
N TYR A 12 2.32 10.28 0.79
CA TYR A 12 2.32 11.43 -0.10
C TYR A 12 2.62 10.96 -1.53
N LEU A 13 1.58 11.00 -2.37
CA LEU A 13 1.64 10.69 -3.79
C LEU A 13 2.16 11.90 -4.59
N GLY A 14 2.59 11.68 -5.83
CA GLY A 14 3.23 12.70 -6.68
C GLY A 14 4.74 12.78 -6.56
N LYS A 15 5.38 11.81 -5.90
CA LYS A 15 6.84 11.64 -5.84
C LYS A 15 7.40 10.66 -6.89
N VAL A 16 6.55 9.80 -7.44
CA VAL A 16 6.88 8.86 -8.53
C VAL A 16 6.41 9.45 -9.86
N SER A 17 7.03 9.04 -10.98
CA SER A 17 6.59 9.42 -12.33
C SER A 17 5.26 8.76 -12.71
N GLY A 18 4.54 9.31 -13.69
CA GLY A 18 3.24 8.81 -14.15
C GLY A 18 2.04 9.50 -13.46
N GLY A 19 0.89 9.51 -14.14
CA GLY A 19 -0.34 10.17 -13.65
C GLY A 19 -1.09 9.36 -12.59
N GLN A 20 -0.91 8.04 -12.60
CA GLN A 20 -1.62 7.12 -11.71
C GLN A 20 -0.67 6.10 -11.09
N VAL A 21 -1.05 5.57 -9.94
CA VAL A 21 -0.37 4.46 -9.28
C VAL A 21 -1.35 3.31 -9.01
N VAL A 22 -0.90 2.09 -9.23
CA VAL A 22 -1.59 0.89 -8.74
C VAL A 22 -1.06 0.62 -7.33
N ALA A 23 -1.94 0.50 -6.34
CA ALA A 23 -1.55 0.07 -5.01
C ALA A 23 -1.93 -1.39 -4.76
N LYS A 24 -1.01 -2.12 -4.11
CA LYS A 24 -1.15 -3.54 -3.79
C LYS A 24 -0.63 -3.79 -2.38
N TRP A 25 -1.27 -4.71 -1.66
CA TRP A 25 -0.76 -5.24 -0.39
C TRP A 25 -0.07 -6.58 -0.64
N LEU A 26 1.14 -6.75 -0.14
CA LEU A 26 1.85 -8.02 -0.09
C LEU A 26 1.87 -8.53 1.36
N ASN A 27 1.42 -9.76 1.56
CA ASN A 27 1.61 -10.51 2.80
C ASN A 27 2.98 -11.22 2.71
N PRO A 28 4.01 -10.79 3.47
CA PRO A 28 5.35 -11.37 3.39
C PRO A 28 5.41 -12.81 3.95
N ARG A 29 4.38 -13.26 4.67
CA ARG A 29 4.31 -14.61 5.25
C ARG A 29 3.85 -15.65 4.24
N THR A 30 2.88 -15.28 3.41
CA THR A 30 2.29 -16.17 2.41
C THR A 30 2.80 -15.88 0.99
N GLY A 31 3.36 -14.68 0.77
CA GLY A 31 3.68 -14.15 -0.55
C GLY A 31 2.45 -13.66 -1.32
N GLU A 32 1.27 -13.64 -0.69
CA GLU A 32 0.01 -13.25 -1.35
C GLU A 32 -0.01 -11.75 -1.65
N ILE A 33 -0.40 -11.41 -2.88
CA ILE A 33 -0.51 -10.03 -3.34
C ILE A 33 -1.97 -9.71 -3.65
N THR A 34 -2.51 -8.69 -2.98
CA THR A 34 -3.88 -8.21 -3.17
C THR A 34 -3.86 -6.80 -3.73
N SER A 35 -4.35 -6.64 -4.96
CA SER A 35 -4.51 -5.31 -5.56
C SER A 35 -5.69 -4.58 -4.94
N ILE A 36 -5.48 -3.36 -4.46
CA ILE A 36 -6.52 -2.57 -3.76
C ILE A 36 -7.08 -1.44 -4.62
N GLY A 37 -6.46 -1.14 -5.75
CA GLY A 37 -7.00 -0.22 -6.75
C GLY A 37 -5.95 0.63 -7.46
N LYS A 38 -6.44 1.49 -8.33
CA LYS A 38 -5.66 2.56 -8.98
C LYS A 38 -6.02 3.90 -8.37
N TYR A 39 -5.02 4.74 -8.20
CA TYR A 39 -5.17 6.05 -7.59
C TYR A 39 -4.43 7.09 -8.41
N GLU A 40 -4.95 8.31 -8.43
CA GLU A 40 -4.23 9.46 -8.95
C GLU A 40 -2.93 9.63 -8.16
N ASN A 41 -1.83 9.84 -8.86
CA ASN A 41 -0.52 10.04 -8.26
C ASN A 41 -0.35 11.48 -7.78
N SER A 42 -1.30 11.97 -6.98
CA SER A 42 -1.30 13.33 -6.43
C SER A 42 -1.95 13.38 -5.05
N GLY A 43 -1.53 14.35 -4.23
CA GLY A 43 -2.04 14.55 -2.87
C GLY A 43 -1.48 13.54 -1.86
N SER A 44 -2.13 13.43 -0.69
CA SER A 44 -1.85 12.38 0.28
C SER A 44 -3.00 11.39 0.37
N ARG A 45 -2.68 10.12 0.61
CA ARG A 45 -3.67 9.06 0.74
C ARG A 45 -3.29 8.11 1.85
N ILE A 46 -4.30 7.73 2.62
CA ILE A 46 -4.16 6.79 3.73
C ILE A 46 -4.55 5.40 3.25
N PHE A 47 -3.63 4.45 3.34
CA PHE A 47 -3.83 3.05 3.02
C PHE A 47 -3.96 2.24 4.30
N LYS A 48 -5.05 1.48 4.42
CA LYS A 48 -5.29 0.57 5.53
C LYS A 48 -5.15 -0.89 5.06
N PRO A 49 -4.35 -1.73 5.73
CA PRO A 49 -4.34 -3.15 5.43
C PRO A 49 -5.70 -3.76 5.78
N THR A 50 -6.15 -4.72 4.97
CA THR A 50 -7.47 -5.37 5.11
C THR A 50 -7.45 -6.59 6.05
N GLY A 51 -6.30 -6.90 6.65
CA GLY A 51 -6.14 -8.03 7.57
C GLY A 51 -6.60 -7.71 9.01
N PRO A 52 -6.88 -8.76 9.83
CA PRO A 52 -7.13 -8.58 11.25
C PRO A 52 -5.94 -7.88 11.92
N GLN A 53 -6.22 -6.96 12.86
CA GLN A 53 -5.17 -6.37 13.70
C GLN A 53 -4.66 -7.43 14.68
N GLY A 54 -3.34 -7.58 14.77
CA GLY A 54 -2.69 -8.52 15.69
C GLY A 54 -1.23 -8.78 15.33
N ASP A 55 -0.48 -9.27 16.30
CA ASP A 55 0.96 -9.55 16.17
C ASP A 55 1.25 -10.48 14.99
N GLY A 56 2.22 -10.09 14.15
CA GLY A 56 2.65 -10.85 12.98
C GLY A 56 1.78 -10.68 11.73
N ASN A 57 0.93 -9.65 11.67
CA ASN A 57 0.26 -9.19 10.45
C ASN A 57 1.07 -8.09 9.77
N ASP A 58 2.30 -8.42 9.36
CA ASP A 58 3.12 -7.51 8.56
C ASP A 58 2.49 -7.37 7.18
N TRP A 59 2.29 -6.13 6.73
CA TRP A 59 1.78 -5.84 5.39
C TRP A 59 2.75 -4.91 4.67
N VAL A 60 3.11 -5.26 3.44
CA VAL A 60 3.96 -4.44 2.59
C VAL A 60 3.09 -3.72 1.55
N LEU A 61 3.08 -2.39 1.59
CA LEU A 61 2.43 -1.58 0.56
C LEU A 61 3.36 -1.43 -0.64
N ILE A 62 2.90 -1.89 -1.79
CA ILE A 62 3.55 -1.73 -3.09
C ILE A 62 2.78 -0.66 -3.87
N LEU A 63 3.51 0.35 -4.37
CA LEU A 63 2.99 1.37 -5.27
C LEU A 63 3.74 1.27 -6.59
N GLU A 64 3.01 1.02 -7.65
CA GLU A 64 3.54 0.82 -8.99
C GLU A 64 3.00 1.95 -9.89
N SER A 65 3.89 2.73 -10.49
CA SER A 65 3.49 3.81 -11.41
C SER A 65 2.89 3.21 -12.68
N VAL A 66 1.80 3.81 -13.13
CA VAL A 66 1.24 3.56 -14.47
C VAL A 66 1.74 4.68 -15.36
N GLU A 67 2.57 4.34 -16.36
CA GLU A 67 2.94 5.23 -17.46
C GLU A 67 1.79 5.39 -18.47
#